data_AF-A0A6L9QPS5-F1
#
_entry.id   AF-A0A6L9QPS5-F1
#
_cell.length_a   1.000
_cell.length_b   1.000
_cell.length_c   1.000
_cell.angle_alpha   90.00
_cell.angle_beta   90.00
_cell.angle_gamma   90.00
#
_symmetry.space_group_name_H-M   'P 1'
#
loop_
_entity.id
_entity.type
_entity.pdbx_description
1 polymer ?
#
loop_
_entity_poly.entity_id
_entity_poly.type
_entity_poly.pdbx_seq_one_letter_code
_entity_poly.pdbx_strand_id
1 'polypeptide(L)'
;PSDPEVQRERELLKLAVQRPALLGPGFDEVPAEAFIAPPHAAVRAVLVAAGGVTAAGNVAEWVALLLESAPNDQVRDLITKLGVEPVRSAHESDDRYAMELLARIQERQLTRMIADAKSKLGRLNPVEAQEEYHKLFGDLVALEQQRRVLRERGLGSQ
;
A
#
# COMPACT_ATOMS: atom_id res chain seq x y z
N PRO A 1 16.19 -7.06 6.90
CA PRO A 1 16.58 -6.15 5.80
C PRO A 1 16.87 -4.74 6.35
N SER A 2 17.97 -4.09 5.93
CA SER A 2 18.32 -2.74 6.39
C SER A 2 17.69 -1.62 5.55
N ASP A 3 16.95 -1.97 4.49
CA ASP A 3 16.25 -1.01 3.64
C ASP A 3 15.08 -0.34 4.40
N PRO A 4 15.10 0.99 4.60
CA PRO A 4 14.03 1.73 5.27
C PRO A 4 12.65 1.57 4.61
N GLU A 5 12.61 1.43 3.28
CA GLU A 5 11.37 1.25 2.53
C GLU A 5 10.70 -0.09 2.84
N VAL A 6 11.50 -1.15 2.84
CA VAL A 6 11.05 -2.51 3.19
C VAL A 6 10.64 -2.56 4.66
N GLN A 7 11.34 -1.84 5.54
CA GLN A 7 10.94 -1.75 6.95
C GLN A 7 9.59 -1.05 7.13
N ARG A 8 9.32 0.03 6.39
CA ARG A 8 8.01 0.70 6.43
C ARG A 8 6.87 -0.20 5.96
N GLU A 9 7.08 -0.99 4.91
CA GLU A 9 6.11 -2.00 4.50
C GLU A 9 5.85 -3.03 5.58
N ARG A 10 6.91 -3.50 6.25
CA ARG A 10 6.76 -4.44 7.35
C ARG A 10 5.93 -3.85 8.48
N GLU A 11 6.22 -2.62 8.91
CA GLU A 11 5.44 -1.94 9.95
C GLU A 11 3.97 -1.77 9.56
N LEU A 12 3.71 -1.38 8.31
CA LEU A 12 2.33 -1.26 7.79
C LEU A 12 1.60 -2.60 7.79
N LEU A 13 2.27 -3.68 7.36
CA LEU A 13 1.68 -5.02 7.35
C LEU A 13 1.43 -5.57 8.76
N LYS A 14 2.30 -5.26 9.73
CA LYS A 14 2.02 -5.60 11.14
C LYS A 14 0.72 -4.96 11.61
N LEU A 15 0.51 -3.68 11.30
CA LEU A 15 -0.74 -2.98 11.60
C LEU A 15 -1.93 -3.62 10.88
N ALA A 16 -1.80 -3.99 9.61
CA ALA A 16 -2.87 -4.64 8.86
C ALA A 16 -3.27 -6.01 9.43
N VAL A 17 -2.31 -6.75 10.00
CA VAL A 17 -2.56 -8.05 10.62
C VAL A 17 -3.09 -7.89 12.06
N GLN A 18 -2.47 -7.04 12.87
CA GLN A 18 -2.76 -6.95 14.30
C GLN A 18 -3.87 -5.96 14.65
N ARG A 19 -4.02 -4.89 13.88
CA ARG A 19 -4.89 -3.73 14.17
C ARG A 19 -5.53 -3.18 12.88
N PRO A 20 -6.23 -4.01 12.08
CA PRO A 20 -6.75 -3.62 10.75
C PRO A 20 -7.67 -2.38 10.78
N ALA A 21 -8.42 -2.19 11.88
CA ALA A 21 -9.31 -1.04 12.07
C ALA A 21 -8.61 0.32 11.97
N LEU A 22 -7.28 0.39 12.17
CA LEU A 22 -6.51 1.64 12.11
C LEU A 22 -6.24 2.13 10.69
N LEU A 23 -6.35 1.27 9.69
CA LEU A 23 -5.88 1.56 8.32
C LEU A 23 -6.96 2.10 7.38
N GLY A 24 -8.23 1.87 7.72
CA GLY A 24 -9.37 2.33 6.93
C GLY A 24 -9.36 1.85 5.47
N PRO A 25 -10.29 2.37 4.64
CA PRO A 25 -10.41 1.96 3.23
C PRO A 25 -9.20 2.37 2.37
N GLY A 26 -8.45 3.40 2.78
CA GLY A 26 -7.28 3.88 2.04
C GLY A 26 -6.17 2.83 1.92
N PHE A 27 -6.05 1.89 2.86
CA PHE A 27 -5.14 0.76 2.73
C PHE A 27 -5.62 -0.26 1.70
N ASP A 28 -6.93 -0.52 1.65
CA ASP A 28 -7.51 -1.48 0.70
C ASP A 28 -7.38 -1.03 -0.76
N GLU A 29 -7.26 0.29 -1.00
CA GLU A 29 -6.95 0.87 -2.32
C GLU A 29 -5.50 0.67 -2.76
N VAL A 30 -4.58 0.33 -1.85
CA VAL A 30 -3.16 0.14 -2.18
C VAL A 30 -2.97 -1.25 -2.81
N PRO A 31 -2.56 -1.36 -4.07
CA PRO A 31 -2.39 -2.64 -4.74
C PRO A 31 -1.11 -3.35 -4.28
N ALA A 32 -1.00 -4.66 -4.54
CA ALA A 32 0.14 -5.47 -4.09
C ALA A 32 1.46 -5.00 -4.72
N GLU A 33 1.42 -4.49 -5.95
CA GLU A 33 2.56 -3.96 -6.71
C GLU A 33 3.14 -2.68 -6.09
N ALA A 34 2.41 -2.05 -5.17
CA ALA A 34 2.94 -0.94 -4.39
C ALA A 34 4.03 -1.40 -3.40
N PHE A 35 4.04 -2.69 -3.01
CA PHE A 35 5.03 -3.27 -2.11
C PHE A 35 6.26 -3.76 -2.88
N ILE A 36 7.44 -3.24 -2.54
CA ILE A 36 8.69 -3.50 -3.25
C ILE A 36 9.32 -4.83 -2.85
N ALA A 37 9.05 -5.33 -1.64
CA ALA A 37 9.51 -6.65 -1.23
C ALA A 37 8.51 -7.72 -1.69
N PRO A 38 8.92 -8.69 -2.54
CA PRO A 38 8.00 -9.74 -3.01
C PRO A 38 7.26 -10.49 -1.90
N PRO A 39 7.89 -10.82 -0.74
CA PRO A 39 7.16 -11.43 0.38
C PRO A 39 6.07 -10.53 0.97
N HIS A 40 6.26 -9.20 1.00
CA HIS A 40 5.25 -8.26 1.48
C HIS A 40 4.10 -8.10 0.49
N ALA A 41 4.39 -8.06 -0.82
CA ALA A 41 3.37 -8.07 -1.86
C ALA A 41 2.50 -9.34 -1.78
N ALA A 42 3.10 -10.50 -1.49
CA ALA A 42 2.36 -11.74 -1.29
C ALA A 42 1.41 -11.69 -0.07
N VAL A 43 1.86 -11.13 1.06
CA VAL A 43 0.98 -10.89 2.23
C VAL A 43 -0.13 -9.90 1.88
N ARG A 44 0.17 -8.82 1.14
CA ARG A 44 -0.85 -7.88 0.69
C ARG A 44 -1.92 -8.55 -0.16
N ALA A 45 -1.53 -9.45 -1.08
CA ALA A 45 -2.48 -10.22 -1.87
C ALA A 45 -3.39 -11.11 -1.02
N VAL A 46 -2.85 -11.73 0.06
CA VAL A 46 -3.66 -12.47 1.03
C VAL A 46 -4.66 -11.56 1.75
N LEU A 47 -4.24 -10.36 2.17
CA LEU A 47 -5.13 -9.36 2.78
C LEU A 47 -6.27 -8.96 1.82
N VAL A 48 -6.00 -8.79 0.52
CA VAL A 48 -7.04 -8.55 -0.49
C VAL A 48 -7.99 -9.74 -0.60
N ALA A 49 -7.45 -10.95 -0.72
CA ALA A 49 -8.25 -12.17 -0.88
C ALA A 49 -9.17 -12.46 0.31
N ALA A 50 -8.75 -12.06 1.52
CA ALA A 50 -9.53 -12.13 2.74
C ALA A 50 -10.61 -11.03 2.86
N GLY A 51 -10.76 -10.15 1.85
CA GLY A 51 -11.78 -9.10 1.81
C GLY A 51 -11.30 -7.70 2.18
N GLY A 52 -10.01 -7.52 2.44
CA GLY A 52 -9.44 -6.24 2.87
C GLY A 52 -9.54 -5.99 4.37
N VAL A 53 -8.81 -4.99 4.85
CA VAL A 53 -8.77 -4.62 6.28
C VAL A 53 -10.10 -4.06 6.76
N THR A 54 -10.91 -3.51 5.85
CA THR A 54 -12.26 -3.02 6.16
C THR A 54 -13.27 -4.13 6.43
N ALA A 55 -13.01 -5.35 5.94
CA ALA A 55 -13.82 -6.54 6.24
C ALA A 55 -13.38 -7.25 7.53
N ALA A 56 -12.26 -6.83 8.14
CA ALA A 56 -11.73 -7.46 9.32
C ALA A 56 -12.66 -7.22 10.53
N GLY A 57 -13.17 -8.32 11.10
CA GLY A 57 -13.94 -8.33 12.32
C GLY A 57 -13.05 -8.49 13.55
N ASN A 58 -13.28 -9.57 14.31
CA ASN A 58 -12.42 -9.92 15.43
C ASN A 58 -10.99 -10.22 14.95
N VAL A 59 -9.97 -9.69 15.65
CA VAL A 59 -8.56 -9.85 15.25
C VAL A 59 -8.11 -11.32 15.23
N ALA A 60 -8.59 -12.16 16.14
CA ALA A 60 -8.23 -13.59 16.15
C ALA A 60 -8.81 -14.33 14.94
N GLU A 61 -10.08 -14.06 14.61
CA GLU A 61 -10.74 -14.62 13.41
C GLU A 61 -10.09 -14.10 12.12
N TRP A 62 -9.73 -12.82 12.10
CA TRP A 62 -9.00 -12.19 11.01
C TRP A 62 -7.66 -12.88 10.76
N VAL A 63 -6.84 -13.05 11.79
CA VAL A 63 -5.54 -13.73 11.66
C VAL A 63 -5.71 -15.19 11.23
N ALA A 64 -6.71 -15.90 11.75
CA ALA A 64 -7.02 -17.27 11.32
C ALA A 64 -7.35 -17.33 9.82
N LEU A 65 -8.23 -16.43 9.36
CA LEU A 65 -8.59 -16.33 7.94
C LEU A 65 -7.38 -16.02 7.04
N LEU A 66 -6.49 -15.13 7.47
CA LEU A 66 -5.27 -14.81 6.72
C LEU A 66 -4.34 -16.03 6.60
N LEU A 67 -4.19 -16.81 7.67
CA LEU A 67 -3.37 -18.02 7.67
C LEU A 67 -3.98 -19.12 6.79
N GLU A 68 -5.30 -19.26 6.77
CA GLU A 68 -6.02 -20.18 5.89
C GLU A 68 -5.91 -19.76 4.42
N SER A 69 -5.92 -18.46 4.15
CA SER A 69 -5.82 -17.89 2.80
C SER A 69 -4.38 -17.83 2.26
N ALA A 70 -3.38 -18.19 3.07
CA ALA A 70 -1.98 -18.16 2.67
C ALA A 70 -1.68 -19.22 1.58
N PRO A 71 -1.08 -18.84 0.44
CA PRO A 71 -0.89 -19.74 -0.71
C PRO A 71 0.21 -20.79 -0.50
N ASN A 72 1.08 -20.60 0.51
CA ASN A 72 2.16 -21.51 0.87
C ASN A 72 2.66 -21.23 2.29
N ASP A 73 3.49 -22.13 2.82
CA ASP A 73 4.02 -22.05 4.19
C ASP A 73 4.92 -20.82 4.40
N GLN A 74 5.62 -20.36 3.37
CA GLN A 74 6.47 -19.17 3.47
C GLN A 74 5.65 -17.90 3.76
N VAL A 75 4.51 -17.73 3.08
CA VAL A 75 3.60 -16.59 3.33
C VAL A 75 2.90 -16.76 4.68
N ARG A 76 2.49 -17.98 5.03
CA ARG A 76 1.89 -18.31 6.33
C ARG A 76 2.83 -17.94 7.48
N ASP A 77 4.08 -18.38 7.43
CA ASP A 77 5.11 -18.06 8.42
C ASP A 77 5.34 -16.56 8.56
N LEU A 78 5.30 -15.82 7.46
CA LEU A 78 5.45 -14.37 7.48
C LEU A 78 4.25 -13.70 8.14
N ILE A 79 3.02 -14.12 7.84
CA ILE A 79 1.80 -13.62 8.52
C ILE A 79 1.87 -13.91 10.02
N THR A 80 2.27 -15.12 10.42
CA THR A 80 2.45 -15.47 11.85
C THR A 80 3.45 -14.53 12.52
N LYS A 81 4.61 -14.29 11.91
CA LYS A 81 5.63 -13.35 12.44
C LYS A 81 5.06 -11.93 12.55
N LEU A 82 4.39 -11.45 11.51
CA LEU A 82 3.77 -10.13 11.48
C LEU A 82 2.65 -9.99 12.53
N GLY A 83 1.97 -11.08 12.91
CA GLY A 83 0.92 -11.06 13.92
C GLY A 83 1.42 -10.91 15.37
N VAL A 84 2.70 -11.18 15.62
CA VAL A 84 3.27 -11.17 16.99
C VAL A 84 4.39 -10.16 17.18
N GLU A 85 5.04 -9.72 16.10
CA GLU A 85 6.11 -8.72 16.20
C GLU A 85 5.57 -7.37 16.69
N PRO A 86 6.16 -6.76 17.73
CA PRO A 86 5.67 -5.49 18.23
C PRO A 86 5.77 -4.41 17.15
N VAL A 87 4.70 -3.62 16.99
CA VAL A 87 4.72 -2.40 16.17
C VAL A 87 5.65 -1.38 16.83
N ARG A 88 6.43 -0.63 16.04
CA ARG A 88 7.42 0.32 16.59
C ARG A 88 6.82 1.54 17.29
N SER A 89 5.55 1.87 17.03
CA SER A 89 4.90 3.04 17.63
C SER A 89 4.66 2.85 19.13
N ALA A 90 4.82 3.94 19.88
CA ALA A 90 4.28 4.03 21.23
C ALA A 90 2.76 4.21 21.11
N HIS A 91 2.03 3.24 21.66
CA HIS A 91 0.59 2.95 21.54
C HIS A 91 -0.39 4.15 21.51
N GLU A 92 -0.05 5.33 22.02
CA GLU A 92 -0.90 6.54 21.96
C GLU A 92 -0.92 7.26 20.60
N SER A 93 -0.06 6.86 19.65
CA SER A 93 0.11 7.54 18.33
C SER A 93 -0.12 6.64 17.12
N ASP A 94 -0.70 5.45 17.33
CA ASP A 94 -0.77 4.41 16.31
C ASP A 94 -1.57 4.83 15.06
N ASP A 95 -2.65 5.59 15.21
CA ASP A 95 -3.46 6.08 14.09
C ASP A 95 -2.61 6.99 13.19
N ARG A 96 -1.89 7.94 13.78
CA ARG A 96 -1.03 8.86 13.04
C ARG A 96 0.13 8.11 12.39
N TYR A 97 0.71 7.16 13.11
CA TYR A 97 1.80 6.33 12.61
C TYR A 97 1.34 5.46 11.42
N ALA A 98 0.17 4.83 11.53
CA ALA A 98 -0.44 4.04 10.47
C ALA A 98 -0.71 4.88 9.22
N MET A 99 -1.28 6.07 9.40
CA MET A 99 -1.54 7.01 8.31
C MET A 99 -0.25 7.52 7.65
N GLU A 100 0.81 7.78 8.44
CA GLU A 100 2.10 8.19 7.89
C GLU A 100 2.73 7.07 7.04
N LEU A 101 2.75 5.83 7.56
CA LEU A 101 3.25 4.67 6.82
C LEU A 101 2.51 4.46 5.50
N LEU A 102 1.17 4.53 5.55
CA LEU A 102 0.32 4.38 4.39
C LEU A 102 0.56 5.49 3.36
N ALA A 103 0.60 6.75 3.80
CA ALA A 103 0.84 7.90 2.93
C ALA A 103 2.18 7.80 2.20
N ARG A 104 3.24 7.31 2.87
CA ARG A 104 4.56 7.11 2.24
C ARG A 104 4.52 6.04 1.14
N ILE A 105 3.81 4.94 1.37
CA ILE A 105 3.68 3.86 0.37
C ILE A 105 2.84 4.33 -0.83
N GLN A 106 1.73 5.03 -0.58
CA GLN A 106 0.91 5.63 -1.63
C GLN A 106 1.67 6.69 -2.44
N GLU A 107 2.46 7.56 -1.79
CA GLU A 107 3.28 8.58 -2.47
C GLU A 107 4.27 7.93 -3.44
N ARG A 108 4.93 6.85 -2.99
CA ARG A 108 5.88 6.09 -3.81
C ARG A 108 5.19 5.43 -5.00
N GLN A 109 4.01 4.83 -4.80
CA GLN A 109 3.22 4.24 -5.87
C GLN A 109 2.83 5.30 -6.92
N LEU A 110 2.28 6.44 -6.49
CA LEU A 110 1.91 7.54 -7.39
C LEU A 110 3.11 8.06 -8.17
N THR A 111 4.27 8.19 -7.51
CA THR A 111 5.51 8.62 -8.18
C THR A 111 5.93 7.65 -9.29
N ARG A 112 5.79 6.33 -9.08
CA ARG A 112 6.05 5.33 -10.11
C ARG A 112 5.05 5.43 -11.27
N MET A 113 3.75 5.50 -10.96
CA MET A 113 2.69 5.61 -11.98
C MET A 113 2.85 6.87 -12.84
N ILE A 114 3.24 8.00 -12.22
CA ILE A 114 3.56 9.26 -12.93
C ILE A 114 4.75 9.06 -13.87
N ALA A 115 5.82 8.40 -13.41
CA ALA A 115 6.99 8.15 -14.24
C ALA A 115 6.65 7.25 -15.44
N ASP A 116 5.84 6.21 -15.22
CA ASP A 116 5.38 5.29 -16.27
C ASP A 116 4.49 6.00 -17.29
N ALA A 117 3.55 6.85 -16.83
CA ALA A 117 2.69 7.66 -17.70
C ALA A 117 3.51 8.64 -18.54
N LYS A 118 4.49 9.35 -17.95
CA LYS A 118 5.42 10.23 -18.68
C LYS A 118 6.25 9.46 -19.71
N SER A 119 6.75 8.29 -19.34
CA SER A 119 7.51 7.42 -20.25
C SER A 119 6.68 6.96 -21.44
N LYS A 120 5.41 6.59 -21.21
CA LYS A 120 4.46 6.22 -22.27
C LYS A 120 4.14 7.41 -23.18
N LEU A 121 3.84 8.58 -22.61
CA LEU A 121 3.58 9.81 -23.38
C LEU A 121 4.76 10.18 -24.28
N GLY A 122 6.00 10.11 -23.76
CA GLY A 122 7.20 10.43 -24.53
C GLY A 122 7.49 9.50 -25.70
N ARG A 123 6.84 8.33 -25.76
CA ARG A 123 6.95 7.37 -26.88
C ARG A 123 5.79 7.47 -27.89
N LEU A 124 4.70 8.13 -27.53
CA LEU A 124 3.54 8.28 -28.42
C LEU A 124 3.79 9.39 -29.45
N ASN A 125 3.41 9.14 -30.70
CA ASN A 125 3.35 10.19 -31.71
C ASN A 125 2.04 10.99 -31.51
N PRO A 126 2.10 12.26 -31.08
CA PRO A 126 0.90 13.02 -30.74
C PRO A 126 0.02 13.36 -31.96
N VAL A 127 0.53 13.17 -33.19
CA VAL A 127 -0.21 13.42 -34.43
C VAL A 127 -0.99 12.19 -34.87
N GLU A 128 -0.40 11.00 -34.75
CA GLU A 128 -1.01 9.73 -35.20
C GLU A 128 -1.90 9.10 -34.12
N ALA A 129 -1.60 9.33 -32.85
CA ALA A 129 -2.28 8.74 -31.69
C ALA A 129 -2.89 9.82 -30.78
N GLN A 130 -3.55 10.83 -31.36
CA GLN A 130 -4.04 12.01 -30.64
C GLN A 130 -5.00 11.66 -29.49
N GLU A 131 -5.93 10.73 -29.71
CA GLU A 131 -6.93 10.34 -28.71
C GLU A 131 -6.29 9.60 -27.52
N GLU A 132 -5.38 8.66 -27.79
CA GLU A 132 -4.61 7.96 -26.76
C GLU A 132 -3.70 8.92 -25.98
N TYR A 133 -3.06 9.85 -26.67
CA TYR A 133 -2.23 10.88 -26.04
C TYR A 133 -3.06 11.74 -25.07
N HIS A 134 -4.22 12.26 -25.50
CA HIS A 134 -5.08 13.08 -24.64
C HIS A 134 -5.57 12.31 -23.40
N LYS A 135 -5.95 11.04 -23.57
CA LYS A 135 -6.36 10.19 -22.46
C LYS A 135 -5.23 10.02 -21.44
N LEU A 136 -4.05 9.62 -21.91
CA LEU A 136 -2.90 9.38 -21.05
C LEU A 136 -2.38 10.67 -20.38
N PHE A 137 -2.49 11.81 -21.07
CA PHE A 137 -2.18 13.11 -20.49
C PHE A 137 -3.19 13.47 -19.37
N GLY A 138 -4.48 13.21 -19.58
CA GLY A 138 -5.51 13.37 -18.56
C GLY A 138 -5.23 12.51 -17.32
N ASP A 139 -4.89 11.23 -17.52
CA ASP A 139 -4.51 10.31 -16.44
C ASP A 139 -3.28 10.83 -15.67
N LEU A 140 -2.27 11.33 -16.39
CA LEU A 140 -1.08 11.93 -15.76
C LEU A 140 -1.44 13.14 -14.89
N VAL A 141 -2.29 14.05 -15.37
CA VAL A 141 -2.73 15.22 -14.60
C VAL A 141 -3.47 14.79 -13.33
N ALA A 142 -4.37 13.80 -13.44
CA ALA A 142 -5.09 13.26 -12.28
C ALA A 142 -4.14 12.65 -11.24
N LEU A 143 -3.14 11.88 -11.68
CA LEU A 143 -2.12 11.30 -10.79
C LEU A 143 -1.28 12.37 -10.07
N GLU A 144 -0.88 13.42 -10.78
CA GLU A 144 -0.13 14.55 -10.21
C GLU A 144 -0.98 15.30 -9.16
N GLN A 145 -2.28 15.51 -9.43
CA GLN A 145 -3.22 16.11 -8.48
C GLN A 145 -3.40 15.24 -7.23
N GLN A 146 -3.60 13.93 -7.40
CA GLN A 146 -3.73 13.00 -6.29
C GLN A 146 -2.49 13.00 -5.40
N ARG A 147 -1.29 12.99 -6.00
CA ARG A 147 -0.02 13.06 -5.25
C ARG A 147 0.12 14.36 -4.46
N ARG A 148 -0.31 15.49 -5.05
CA ARG A 148 -0.31 16.79 -4.37
C ARG A 148 -1.24 16.77 -3.14
N VAL A 149 -2.48 16.32 -3.32
CA VAL A 149 -3.47 16.24 -2.22
C VAL A 149 -2.99 15.31 -1.11
N LEU A 150 -2.38 14.17 -1.46
CA LEU A 150 -1.80 13.24 -0.50
C LEU A 150 -0.70 13.90 0.34
N ARG A 151 0.20 14.67 -0.30
CA ARG A 151 1.26 15.41 0.40
C ARG A 151 0.70 16.47 1.34
N GLU A 152 -0.30 17.22 0.89
CA GLU A 152 -0.94 18.27 1.69
C GLU A 152 -1.67 17.69 2.93
N ARG A 153 -2.27 16.49 2.82
CA ARG A 153 -3.06 15.87 3.89
C ARG A 153 -2.25 14.96 4.83
N GLY A 154 -1.36 14.13 4.28
CA GLY A 154 -0.70 13.04 5.01
C GLY A 154 0.74 13.31 5.40
N LEU A 155 1.40 14.27 4.72
CA LEU A 155 2.82 14.58 4.93
C LEU A 155 3.04 16.02 5.42
N GLY A 156 1.96 16.81 5.51
CA GLY A 156 1.95 18.20 5.97
C GLY A 156 1.78 18.33 7.48
N SER A 157 2.89 18.20 8.23
CA SER A 157 3.19 18.92 9.48
C SER A 157 4.60 18.56 9.96
N GLN A 158 5.58 18.76 9.09
CA GLN A 158 7.01 18.81 9.42
C GLN A 158 7.56 20.15 8.98
#